data_AF-A0A932B417-F1
#
_entry.id   AF-A0A932B417-F1
#
_cell.length_a   1.000
_cell.length_b   1.000
_cell.length_c   1.000
_cell.angle_alpha   90.00
_cell.angle_beta   90.00
_cell.angle_gamma   90.00
#
_symmetry.space_group_name_H-M   'P 1'
#
loop_
_entity.id
_entity.type
_entity.pdbx_description
1 polymer ?
#
loop_
_entity_poly.entity_id
_entity_poly.type
_entity_poly.pdbx_seq_one_letter_code
_entity_poly.pdbx_strand_id
1 'polypeptide(L)'
;LWVTHGDLYDGVIQCARWLALLGDTLYEFTLKLNRHLNSWRARVGLPYWSLSKYLKLKVKRAVSYVGDFEQALAREARKRGVDGLVCGHIHHAEMRDIDGILYCNDGDWVESLTALVEHADGRLEILDWTSVMAQRSRSQLLMQTD
;
A
#
# COMPACT_ATOMS: atom_id res chain seq x y z
N LEU A 1 -19.40 -10.07 -6.34
CA LEU A 1 -17.96 -9.74 -6.27
C LEU A 1 -17.34 -9.88 -7.65
N TRP A 2 -16.57 -8.89 -8.10
CA TRP A 2 -15.75 -8.98 -9.30
C TRP A 2 -14.29 -9.25 -8.91
N VAL A 3 -13.73 -10.35 -9.42
CA VAL A 3 -12.32 -10.70 -9.19
C VAL A 3 -11.53 -10.36 -10.43
N THR A 4 -10.46 -9.59 -10.27
CA THR A 4 -9.57 -9.20 -11.36
C THR A 4 -8.12 -9.26 -10.92
N HIS A 5 -7.24 -9.62 -11.86
CA HIS A 5 -5.81 -9.45 -11.65
C HIS A 5 -5.45 -7.96 -11.86
N GLY A 6 -4.48 -7.46 -11.09
CA GLY A 6 -4.01 -6.07 -11.13
C GLY A 6 -2.94 -5.80 -12.18
N ASP A 7 -2.50 -6.85 -12.88
CA ASP A 7 -1.50 -6.91 -13.97
C ASP A 7 -1.67 -5.83 -15.04
N LEU A 8 -2.93 -5.48 -15.36
CA LEU A 8 -3.26 -4.42 -16.31
C LEU A 8 -2.75 -3.02 -15.89
N TYR A 9 -2.29 -2.85 -14.63
CA TYR A 9 -1.95 -1.55 -14.05
C TYR A 9 -0.59 -1.52 -13.31
N ASP A 10 0.22 -2.57 -13.45
CA ASP A 10 1.52 -2.81 -12.77
C ASP A 10 2.52 -1.66 -12.85
N GLY A 11 2.72 -1.13 -14.06
CA GLY A 11 3.80 -0.18 -14.33
C GLY A 11 3.67 1.10 -13.53
N VAL A 12 2.44 1.47 -13.14
CA VAL A 12 2.19 2.74 -12.45
C VAL A 12 2.18 2.58 -10.93
N ILE A 13 1.67 1.46 -10.43
CA ILE A 13 1.62 1.15 -8.99
C ILE A 13 3.02 0.87 -8.45
N GLN A 14 3.81 0.03 -9.13
CA GLN A 14 5.18 -0.28 -8.71
C GLN A 14 6.07 0.97 -8.71
N CYS A 15 5.90 1.83 -9.71
CA CYS A 15 6.60 3.11 -9.77
C CYS A 15 6.24 4.00 -8.58
N ALA A 16 4.95 4.13 -8.25
CA ALA A 16 4.49 4.93 -7.10
C ALA A 16 5.00 4.39 -5.75
N ARG A 17 4.99 3.07 -5.55
CA ARG A 17 5.46 2.41 -4.32
C ARG A 17 6.97 2.53 -4.14
N TRP A 18 7.75 2.25 -5.18
CA TRP A 18 9.21 2.41 -5.14
C TRP A 18 9.59 3.88 -4.99
N LEU A 19 8.88 4.82 -5.62
CA LEU A 19 9.07 6.26 -5.37
C LEU A 19 8.77 6.67 -3.94
N ALA A 20 7.75 6.08 -3.30
CA ALA A 20 7.42 6.35 -1.91
C ALA A 20 8.54 5.86 -0.97
N LEU A 21 9.02 4.62 -1.14
CA LEU A 21 10.15 4.08 -0.38
C LEU A 21 11.46 4.84 -0.62
N LEU A 22 11.79 5.12 -1.88
CA LEU A 22 12.95 5.96 -2.20
C LEU A 22 12.82 7.34 -1.60
N GLY A 23 11.60 7.87 -1.54
CA GLY A 23 11.27 9.17 -0.97
C GLY A 23 11.78 9.36 0.46
N ASP A 24 11.60 8.37 1.32
CA ASP A 24 12.03 8.44 2.73
C ASP A 24 13.56 8.36 2.87
N THR A 25 14.22 7.50 2.09
CA THR A 25 15.69 7.42 2.10
C THR A 25 16.32 8.67 1.48
N LEU A 26 15.74 9.17 0.39
CA LEU A 26 16.13 10.46 -0.21
C LEU A 26 15.83 11.62 0.72
N TYR A 27 14.80 11.56 1.57
CA TYR A 27 14.46 12.65 2.48
C TYR A 27 15.57 12.89 3.51
N GLU A 28 16.08 11.83 4.14
CA GLU A 28 17.22 11.92 5.07
C GLU A 28 18.52 12.36 4.37
N PHE A 29 18.79 11.78 3.20
CA PHE A 29 19.95 12.18 2.38
C PHE A 29 19.86 13.64 1.95
N THR A 30 18.67 14.07 1.55
CA THR A 30 18.37 15.45 1.14
C THR A 30 18.51 16.42 2.29
N LEU A 31 18.09 16.08 3.51
CA LEU A 31 18.30 16.97 4.65
C LEU A 31 19.79 17.22 4.93
N LYS A 32 20.63 16.20 4.74
CA LYS A 32 22.09 16.35 4.82
C LYS A 32 22.65 17.18 3.66
N LEU A 33 22.18 16.90 2.43
CA LEU A 33 22.60 17.60 1.23
C LEU A 33 22.15 19.07 1.21
N ASN A 34 20.96 19.39 1.74
CA ASN A 34 20.36 20.72 1.80
C ASN A 34 21.18 21.68 2.69
N ARG A 35 21.88 21.16 3.72
CA ARG A 35 22.85 21.95 4.49
C ARG A 35 24.06 22.34 3.64
N HIS A 36 24.63 21.39 2.90
CA HIS A 36 25.79 21.65 2.04
C HIS A 36 25.44 22.53 0.84
N LEU A 37 24.28 22.30 0.21
CA LEU A 37 23.76 23.10 -0.89
C LEU A 37 23.43 24.52 -0.46
N ASN A 38 22.80 24.73 0.72
CA ASN A 38 22.54 26.09 1.20
C ASN A 38 23.83 26.81 1.62
N SER A 39 24.80 26.12 2.22
CA SER A 39 26.11 26.73 2.51
C SER A 39 26.88 27.11 1.24
N TRP A 40 26.76 26.32 0.16
CA TRP A 40 27.36 26.65 -1.13
C TRP A 40 26.58 27.77 -1.83
N ARG A 41 25.24 27.71 -1.90
CA ARG A 41 24.38 28.75 -2.50
C ARG A 41 24.50 30.10 -1.81
N ALA A 42 24.67 30.11 -0.48
CA ALA A 42 24.92 31.32 0.29
C ALA A 42 26.24 32.02 -0.14
N ARG A 43 27.24 31.26 -0.60
CA ARG A 43 28.48 31.81 -1.15
C ARG A 43 28.33 32.36 -2.58
N VAL A 44 27.27 31.99 -3.29
CA VAL A 44 26.98 32.44 -4.67
C VAL A 44 25.77 33.39 -4.76
N GLY A 45 25.23 33.85 -3.62
CA GLY A 45 24.18 34.87 -3.57
C GLY A 45 22.77 34.43 -4.00
N LEU A 46 22.52 33.12 -4.11
CA LEU A 46 21.23 32.59 -4.58
C LEU A 46 20.21 32.43 -3.43
N PRO A 47 18.90 32.66 -3.69
CA PRO A 47 17.86 32.54 -2.67
C PRO A 47 17.68 31.10 -2.16
N TYR A 48 17.16 30.97 -0.94
CA TYR A 48 16.91 29.72 -0.24
C TYR A 48 16.00 28.78 -1.04
N TRP A 49 16.41 27.51 -1.18
CA TRP A 49 15.60 26.47 -1.82
C TRP A 49 15.60 25.22 -0.95
N SER A 50 14.41 24.69 -0.64
CA SER A 50 14.26 23.47 0.15
C SER A 50 13.99 22.29 -0.78
N LEU A 51 15.04 21.54 -1.11
CA LEU A 51 14.95 20.26 -1.83
C LEU A 51 14.03 19.27 -1.08
N SER A 52 14.01 19.34 0.26
CA SER A 52 13.11 18.57 1.12
C SER A 52 11.63 18.87 0.85
N LYS A 53 11.27 20.14 0.65
CA LYS A 53 9.88 20.54 0.33
C LYS A 53 9.46 20.07 -1.06
N TYR A 54 10.38 20.11 -2.03
CA TYR A 54 10.15 19.61 -3.39
C TYR A 54 9.96 18.09 -3.43
N LEU A 55 10.81 17.33 -2.73
CA LEU A 55 10.68 15.87 -2.64
C LEU A 55 9.42 15.45 -1.87
N LYS A 56 9.08 16.15 -0.77
CA LYS A 56 7.83 15.91 -0.04
C LYS A 56 6.59 16.08 -0.93
N LEU A 57 6.59 17.08 -1.82
CA LEU A 57 5.51 17.27 -2.80
C LEU A 57 5.46 16.14 -3.84
N LYS A 58 6.62 15.62 -4.28
CA LYS A 58 6.70 14.49 -5.22
C LYS A 58 6.18 13.19 -4.61
N VAL A 59 6.60 12.86 -3.38
CA VAL A 59 6.12 11.68 -2.65
C VAL A 59 4.61 11.77 -2.41
N LYS A 60 4.11 12.93 -1.96
CA LYS A 60 2.68 13.14 -1.75
C LYS A 60 1.86 12.94 -3.03
N ARG A 61 2.39 13.32 -4.20
CA ARG A 61 1.75 13.06 -5.50
C ARG A 61 1.73 11.58 -5.87
N ALA A 62 2.79 10.83 -5.60
CA ALA A 62 2.84 9.40 -5.85
C ALA A 62 1.83 8.63 -4.98
N VAL A 63 1.74 8.96 -3.69
CA VAL A 63 0.75 8.35 -2.77
C VAL A 63 -0.68 8.69 -3.18
N SER A 64 -0.94 9.94 -3.58
CA SER A 64 -2.26 10.33 -4.11
C SER A 64 -2.65 9.50 -5.33
N TYR A 65 -1.69 9.17 -6.18
CA TYR A 65 -1.94 8.40 -7.39
C TYR A 65 -2.40 6.96 -7.12
N VAL A 66 -1.89 6.32 -6.05
CA VAL A 66 -2.37 4.99 -5.61
C VAL A 66 -3.82 5.06 -5.14
N GLY A 67 -4.18 6.10 -4.38
CA GLY A 67 -5.58 6.31 -3.97
C GLY A 67 -6.51 6.60 -5.14
N ASP A 68 -6.05 7.36 -6.13
CA ASP A 68 -6.81 7.64 -7.36
C ASP A 68 -7.05 6.37 -8.19
N PHE A 69 -6.10 5.42 -8.16
CA PHE A 69 -6.23 4.11 -8.80
C PHE A 69 -7.33 3.25 -8.17
N GLU A 70 -7.32 3.11 -6.84
CA GLU A 70 -8.33 2.33 -6.12
C GLU A 70 -9.74 2.92 -6.33
N GLN A 71 -9.84 4.26 -6.39
CA GLN A 71 -11.09 4.94 -6.76
C GLN A 71 -11.53 4.65 -8.20
N ALA A 72 -10.60 4.60 -9.16
CA ALA A 72 -10.93 4.28 -10.55
C ALA A 72 -11.49 2.85 -10.67
N LEU A 73 -10.87 1.90 -9.98
CA LEU A 73 -11.34 0.52 -9.90
C LEU A 73 -12.73 0.40 -9.25
N ALA A 74 -12.95 1.10 -8.13
CA ALA A 74 -14.26 1.13 -7.47
C ALA A 74 -15.36 1.73 -8.37
N ARG A 75 -15.04 2.78 -9.14
CA ARG A 75 -15.98 3.35 -10.12
C ARG A 75 -16.33 2.36 -11.23
N GLU A 76 -15.36 1.59 -11.69
CA GLU A 76 -15.58 0.56 -12.71
C GLU A 76 -16.41 -0.62 -12.17
N ALA A 77 -16.15 -1.05 -10.94
CA ALA A 77 -16.98 -2.03 -10.24
C ALA A 77 -18.44 -1.55 -10.12
N ARG A 78 -18.66 -0.28 -9.76
CA ARG A 78 -20.00 0.31 -9.72
C ARG A 78 -20.68 0.32 -11.09
N LYS A 79 -19.97 0.70 -12.16
CA LYS A 79 -20.52 0.68 -13.52
C LYS A 79 -20.96 -0.72 -13.95
N ARG A 80 -20.27 -1.75 -13.47
CA ARG A 80 -20.60 -3.16 -13.70
C ARG A 80 -21.76 -3.66 -12.83
N GLY A 81 -22.22 -2.86 -11.87
CA GLY A 81 -23.31 -3.23 -10.96
C GLY A 81 -22.94 -4.32 -9.97
N VAL A 82 -21.66 -4.43 -9.58
CA VAL A 82 -21.20 -5.39 -8.56
C VAL A 82 -21.02 -4.69 -7.21
N ASP A 83 -21.21 -5.44 -6.12
CA ASP A 83 -21.13 -4.91 -4.75
C ASP A 83 -19.70 -4.87 -4.17
N GLY A 84 -18.74 -5.48 -4.86
CA GLY A 84 -17.36 -5.52 -4.40
C GLY A 84 -16.38 -6.02 -5.46
N LEU A 85 -15.12 -5.73 -5.22
CA LEU A 85 -13.96 -5.95 -6.07
C LEU A 85 -12.85 -6.64 -5.26
N VAL A 86 -12.29 -7.70 -5.83
CA VAL A 86 -11.08 -8.34 -5.32
C VAL A 86 -9.97 -8.11 -6.35
N CYS A 87 -8.87 -7.47 -5.95
CA CYS A 87 -7.68 -7.35 -6.79
C CYS A 87 -6.38 -7.61 -6.01
N GLY A 88 -5.43 -8.29 -6.65
CA GLY A 88 -4.08 -8.47 -6.11
C GLY A 88 -3.12 -7.34 -6.50
N HIS A 89 -1.84 -7.66 -6.69
CA HIS A 89 -0.78 -6.83 -7.28
C HIS A 89 -0.19 -5.69 -6.43
N ILE A 90 -0.91 -5.11 -5.47
CA ILE A 90 -0.32 -4.08 -4.60
C ILE A 90 0.59 -4.71 -3.52
N HIS A 91 0.54 -6.05 -3.37
CA HIS A 91 1.24 -6.82 -2.32
C HIS A 91 0.99 -6.23 -0.93
N HIS A 92 -0.19 -5.63 -0.74
CA HIS A 92 -0.62 -5.03 0.51
C HIS A 92 -2.04 -5.48 0.78
N ALA A 93 -2.21 -6.27 1.82
CA ALA A 93 -3.50 -6.81 2.20
C ALA A 93 -4.36 -5.68 2.78
N GLU A 94 -5.52 -5.44 2.17
CA GLU A 94 -6.43 -4.38 2.62
C GLU A 94 -7.87 -4.75 2.30
N MET A 95 -8.77 -4.47 3.23
CA MET A 95 -10.21 -4.59 3.03
C MET A 95 -10.86 -3.28 3.47
N ARG A 96 -11.53 -2.59 2.54
CA ARG A 96 -12.19 -1.31 2.84
C ARG A 96 -13.37 -1.03 1.92
N ASP A 97 -14.26 -0.17 2.38
CA ASP A 97 -15.32 0.39 1.53
C ASP A 97 -14.79 1.58 0.74
N ILE A 98 -15.02 1.59 -0.57
CA ILE A 98 -14.74 2.72 -1.46
C ILE A 98 -16.04 3.12 -2.14
N ASP A 99 -16.67 4.15 -1.59
CA ASP A 99 -17.92 4.71 -2.10
C ASP A 99 -19.03 3.64 -2.25
N GLY A 100 -19.19 2.74 -1.28
CA GLY A 100 -20.18 1.65 -1.29
C GLY A 100 -19.79 0.42 -2.13
N ILE A 101 -18.52 0.32 -2.54
CA ILE A 101 -17.95 -0.88 -3.15
C ILE A 101 -16.96 -1.48 -2.17
N LEU A 102 -17.16 -2.75 -1.81
CA LEU A 102 -16.19 -3.47 -0.99
C LEU A 102 -14.94 -3.77 -1.81
N TYR A 103 -13.83 -3.12 -1.48
CA TYR A 103 -12.51 -3.39 -2.07
C TYR A 103 -11.73 -4.35 -1.17
N CYS A 104 -11.21 -5.42 -1.76
CA CYS A 104 -10.37 -6.41 -1.09
C CYS A 104 -9.08 -6.64 -1.88
N ASN A 105 -7.95 -6.60 -1.19
CA ASN A 105 -6.65 -7.04 -1.67
C ASN A 105 -6.13 -8.14 -0.75
N ASP A 106 -5.73 -9.26 -1.34
CA ASP A 106 -5.26 -10.46 -0.64
C ASP A 106 -3.80 -10.38 -0.19
N GLY A 107 -3.09 -9.33 -0.61
CA GLY A 107 -1.69 -9.13 -0.28
C GLY A 107 -0.78 -10.07 -1.07
N ASP A 108 0.15 -10.70 -0.38
CA ASP A 108 1.09 -11.67 -0.94
C ASP A 108 1.56 -12.69 0.11
N TRP A 109 2.28 -13.69 -0.37
CA TRP A 109 2.78 -14.80 0.43
C TRP A 109 4.26 -14.62 0.81
N VAL A 110 4.82 -13.42 0.60
CA VAL A 110 6.25 -13.15 0.75
C VAL A 110 6.48 -12.01 1.73
N GLU A 111 5.84 -10.85 1.52
CA GLU A 111 6.01 -9.66 2.36
C GLU A 111 4.94 -9.60 3.47
N SER A 112 3.69 -9.91 3.13
CA SER A 112 2.52 -9.78 4.02
C SER A 112 2.06 -11.09 4.63
N LEU A 113 2.33 -12.24 4.00
CA LEU A 113 1.93 -13.58 4.46
C LEU A 113 0.41 -13.68 4.73
N THR A 114 -0.37 -13.08 3.84
CA THR A 114 -1.84 -12.98 3.99
C THR A 114 -2.60 -13.77 2.94
N ALA A 115 -3.86 -14.08 3.25
CA ALA A 115 -4.80 -14.69 2.32
C ALA A 115 -6.21 -14.14 2.55
N LEU A 116 -6.91 -13.78 1.47
CA LEU A 116 -8.33 -13.47 1.52
C LEU A 116 -9.14 -14.78 1.50
N VAL A 117 -10.02 -14.95 2.48
CA VAL A 117 -10.91 -16.11 2.60
C VAL A 117 -12.37 -15.68 2.64
N GLU A 118 -13.24 -16.51 2.07
CA GLU A 118 -14.68 -16.42 2.20
C GLU A 118 -15.17 -17.54 3.12
N HIS A 119 -15.87 -17.17 4.18
CA HIS A 119 -16.51 -18.10 5.11
C HIS A 119 -17.81 -18.65 4.51
N ALA A 120 -18.29 -19.78 5.02
CA ALA A 120 -19.52 -20.41 4.54
C ALA A 120 -20.79 -19.55 4.75
N ASP A 121 -20.72 -18.55 5.62
CA ASP A 121 -21.79 -17.55 5.85
C ASP A 121 -21.69 -16.34 4.91
N GLY A 122 -20.73 -16.33 3.97
CA GLY A 122 -20.49 -15.25 3.01
C GLY A 122 -19.63 -14.11 3.56
N ARG A 123 -19.12 -14.20 4.79
CA ARG A 123 -18.20 -13.19 5.33
C ARG A 123 -16.83 -13.32 4.66
N LEU A 124 -16.26 -12.19 4.25
CA LEU A 124 -14.87 -12.11 3.81
C LEU A 124 -13.95 -11.76 4.97
N GLU A 125 -12.77 -12.37 5.01
CA GLU A 125 -11.73 -12.10 6.01
C GLU A 125 -10.34 -12.15 5.36
N ILE A 126 -9.43 -11.28 5.79
CA ILE A 126 -8.01 -11.39 5.48
C ILE A 126 -7.34 -12.12 6.64
N LEU A 127 -6.82 -13.31 6.38
CA LEU A 127 -6.03 -14.08 7.32
C LEU A 127 -4.56 -13.70 7.22
N ASP A 128 -3.93 -13.37 8.35
CA ASP A 128 -2.48 -13.29 8.48
C ASP A 128 -1.94 -14.64 8.98
N TRP A 129 -1.10 -15.28 8.17
CA TRP A 129 -0.56 -16.60 8.45
C TRP A 129 0.29 -16.64 9.73
N THR A 130 1.00 -15.56 10.06
CA THR A 130 1.81 -15.49 11.27
C THR A 130 0.93 -15.56 12.52
N SER A 131 -0.19 -14.82 12.50
CA SER A 131 -1.21 -14.84 13.54
C SER A 131 -1.90 -16.22 13.65
N VAL A 132 -2.22 -16.85 12.51
CA VAL A 132 -2.82 -18.20 12.47
C VAL A 132 -1.88 -19.25 13.07
N MET A 133 -0.59 -19.21 12.74
CA MET A 133 0.41 -20.13 13.31
C MET A 133 0.56 -19.94 14.82
N ALA A 134 0.63 -18.71 15.30
CA ALA A 134 0.72 -18.41 16.72
C ALA A 134 -0.49 -18.97 17.51
N GLN A 135 -1.70 -18.83 16.96
CA GLN A 135 -2.92 -19.38 17.56
C GLN A 135 -2.91 -20.91 17.60
N ARG A 136 -2.50 -21.57 16.51
CA ARG A 136 -2.41 -23.05 16.46
C ARG A 136 -1.45 -23.61 17.49
N SER A 137 -0.27 -23.01 17.63
CA SER A 137 0.71 -23.45 18.63
C SER A 137 0.18 -23.31 20.05
N ARG A 138 -0.57 -22.23 20.34
CA ARG A 138 -1.16 -21.98 21.65
C ARG A 138 -2.25 -23.00 21.99
N SER A 139 -3.11 -23.34 21.03
CA SER A 139 -4.17 -24.35 21.20
C SER A 139 -3.60 -25.75 21.42
N GLN A 140 -2.50 -26.11 20.74
CA GLN A 140 -1.80 -27.39 20.97
C GLN A 140 -1.19 -27.47 22.36
N LEU A 141 -0.65 -26.37 22.89
CA LEU A 141 -0.11 -26.32 24.24
C LEU A 141 -1.19 -26.56 25.30
N LEU A 142 -2.37 -25.93 25.12
CA LEU A 142 -3.50 -26.07 26.03
C LEU A 142 -4.07 -27.51 26.05
N MET A 143 -4.12 -28.17 24.89
CA MET A 143 -4.58 -29.57 24.78
C MET A 143 -3.60 -30.60 25.37
N GLN A 144 -2.35 -30.24 25.63
CA GLN A 144 -1.35 -31.13 26.27
C GLN A 144 -1.31 -30.98 27.79
N THR A 145 -1.95 -29.95 28.34
CA THR A 145 -1.97 -29.66 29.79
C THR A 145 -3.25 -30.12 30.49
N ASP A 146 -4.22 -30.64 29.73
CA ASP A 146 -5.45 -31.29 30.20
C ASP A 146 -5.31 -32.82 30.18
#